data_AF-A0A9P7XIV2-F1
#
_entry.id   AF-A0A9P7XIV2-F1
#
_cell.length_a   1.000
_cell.length_b   1.000
_cell.length_c   1.000
_cell.angle_alpha   90.00
_cell.angle_beta   90.00
_cell.angle_gamma   90.00
#
_symmetry.space_group_name_H-M   'P 1'
#
loop_
_entity.id
_entity.type
_entity.pdbx_description
1 polymer ?
#
loop_
_entity_poly.entity_id
_entity_poly.type
_entity_poly.pdbx_seq_one_letter_code
_entity_poly.pdbx_strand_id
1 'polypeptide(L)'
;MSAAFNNASQSTKLVVVAAAASVATAAILLGYQGSQRKQRTRSLKDDIKRSATAADIKAQAQAANSQSVSQAQATAAAPPHIDEKVEFDEELVLEQLARNIAFLGEEGVQKLRNSFVVVVGAGGIGSWAASMLIKSGVGKIRIIDYDQVSLPGLNQHATATRNDVGTPKAIAMKQAFRTIAPWVHVDAKVERLQGDSAAFLLSGNPDYVVDCIGDLSSKLDLLKYCFDNKIPVMSSMGAGAKADPSRVQICDISETFEDPLARAVRRRLKKLGVDTGIDVVFSSEKPYQAVPQPNSNISTSQHHSDDEKNGYSPLPNFPSGSALPVFGPLPAMFGMSMATFITCKIAGWPMDPLPNKNRTELYQRLHRDLKIQEEELAAKQGKTATDIPLDRRDVGYVIEEIFRGGKSGLSQCMDRIAVCRWKREEPLSLTNVVVLTQREMERHMALPVGADLEKVYGKEAVAFVEGLFREEEQICRLR
;
A
#
# COMPACT_ATOMS: atom_id res chain seq x y z
N MET A 1 2.18 -62.06 27.89
CA MET A 1 0.82 -61.90 27.31
C MET A 1 0.08 -63.22 27.06
N SER A 2 0.75 -64.32 26.74
CA SER A 2 0.09 -65.61 26.42
C SER A 2 -0.73 -66.24 27.58
N ALA A 3 -0.23 -66.19 28.83
CA ALA A 3 -0.91 -66.82 29.97
C ALA A 3 -2.19 -66.10 30.44
N ALA A 4 -2.25 -64.76 30.33
CA ALA A 4 -3.41 -63.97 30.72
C ALA A 4 -4.54 -63.99 29.68
N PHE A 5 -4.21 -64.24 28.41
CA PHE A 5 -5.20 -64.31 27.34
C PHE A 5 -6.04 -65.59 27.42
N ASN A 6 -5.46 -66.70 27.89
CA ASN A 6 -6.17 -67.98 27.97
C ASN A 6 -7.29 -67.99 29.03
N ASN A 7 -7.16 -67.25 30.13
CA ASN A 7 -8.14 -67.17 31.22
C ASN A 7 -9.22 -66.07 31.05
N ALA A 8 -9.23 -65.33 29.95
CA ALA A 8 -10.22 -64.27 29.72
C ALA A 8 -11.55 -64.82 29.13
N SER A 9 -12.67 -64.20 29.51
CA SER A 9 -14.01 -64.47 28.95
C SER A 9 -14.01 -64.35 27.42
N GLN A 10 -14.84 -65.16 26.73
CA GLN A 10 -15.01 -65.14 25.27
C GLN A 10 -15.27 -63.72 24.73
N SER A 11 -16.07 -62.92 25.44
CA SER A 11 -16.37 -61.53 25.10
C SER A 11 -15.12 -60.63 25.19
N THR A 12 -14.28 -60.82 26.20
CA THR A 12 -13.02 -60.06 26.35
C THR A 12 -12.01 -60.40 25.25
N LYS A 13 -11.94 -61.68 24.85
CA LYS A 13 -11.08 -62.13 23.73
C LYS A 13 -11.52 -61.49 22.41
N LEU A 14 -12.83 -61.45 22.13
CA LEU A 14 -13.40 -60.79 20.95
C LEU A 14 -13.09 -59.29 20.90
N VAL A 15 -13.23 -58.59 22.02
CA VAL A 15 -12.93 -57.15 22.10
C VAL A 15 -11.45 -56.87 21.85
N VAL A 16 -10.53 -57.65 22.41
CA VAL A 16 -9.09 -57.44 22.20
C VAL A 16 -8.69 -57.78 20.75
N VAL A 17 -9.25 -58.83 20.16
CA VAL A 17 -9.00 -59.16 18.73
C VAL A 17 -9.52 -58.06 17.81
N ALA A 18 -10.73 -57.54 18.07
CA ALA A 18 -11.30 -56.44 17.28
C ALA A 18 -10.47 -55.14 17.42
N ALA A 19 -10.01 -54.82 18.63
CA ALA A 19 -9.13 -53.67 18.87
C ALA A 19 -7.78 -53.84 18.16
N ALA A 20 -7.15 -55.02 18.25
CA ALA A 20 -5.89 -55.32 17.58
C ALA A 20 -6.02 -55.26 16.04
N ALA A 21 -7.10 -55.79 15.48
CA ALA A 21 -7.39 -55.72 14.05
C ALA A 21 -7.60 -54.27 13.58
N SER A 22 -8.33 -53.47 14.37
CA SER A 22 -8.56 -52.04 14.07
C SER A 22 -7.26 -51.24 14.09
N VAL A 23 -6.39 -51.46 15.08
CA VAL A 23 -5.07 -50.83 15.18
C VAL A 23 -4.16 -51.26 14.03
N ALA A 24 -4.15 -52.54 13.68
CA ALA A 24 -3.36 -53.04 12.55
C ALA A 24 -3.83 -52.43 11.22
N THR A 25 -5.15 -52.35 11.01
CA THR A 25 -5.74 -51.76 9.79
C THR A 25 -5.42 -50.27 9.70
N ALA A 26 -5.55 -49.53 10.81
CA ALA A 26 -5.17 -48.13 10.88
C ALA A 26 -3.66 -47.93 10.62
N ALA A 27 -2.79 -48.79 11.17
CA ALA A 27 -1.35 -48.72 10.94
C ALA A 27 -0.98 -49.01 9.48
N ILE A 28 -1.64 -49.97 8.83
CA ILE A 28 -1.45 -50.28 7.41
C ILE A 28 -1.92 -49.11 6.54
N LEU A 29 -3.11 -48.54 6.82
CA LEU A 29 -3.63 -47.39 6.07
C LEU A 29 -2.74 -46.16 6.23
N LEU A 30 -2.33 -45.83 7.46
CA LEU A 30 -1.41 -44.71 7.74
C LEU A 30 -0.02 -44.95 7.13
N GLY A 31 0.48 -46.19 7.18
CA GLY A 31 1.74 -46.59 6.56
C GLY A 31 1.68 -46.48 5.03
N TYR A 32 0.60 -46.92 4.41
CA TYR A 32 0.36 -46.82 2.97
C TYR A 32 0.21 -45.36 2.53
N GLN A 33 -0.62 -44.57 3.22
CA GLN A 33 -0.75 -43.13 2.97
C GLN A 33 0.59 -42.40 3.16
N GLY A 34 1.36 -42.75 4.18
CA GLY A 34 2.70 -42.21 4.41
C GLY A 34 3.68 -42.57 3.30
N SER A 35 3.65 -43.82 2.81
CA SER A 35 4.47 -44.29 1.69
C SER A 35 4.11 -43.58 0.38
N GLN A 36 2.81 -43.49 0.06
CA GLN A 36 2.33 -42.74 -1.11
C GLN A 36 2.73 -41.26 -1.06
N ARG A 37 2.59 -40.59 0.08
CA ARG A 37 3.04 -39.19 0.25
C ARG A 37 4.54 -39.04 -0.02
N LYS A 38 5.36 -39.98 0.47
CA LYS A 38 6.81 -39.99 0.22
C LYS A 38 7.13 -40.23 -1.26
N GLN A 39 6.43 -41.16 -1.91
CA GLN A 39 6.61 -41.44 -3.34
C GLN A 39 6.23 -40.21 -4.19
N ARG A 40 5.06 -39.60 -3.94
CA ARG A 40 4.61 -38.39 -4.65
C ARG A 40 5.56 -37.20 -4.43
N THR A 41 6.07 -37.02 -3.21
CA THR A 41 7.05 -35.96 -2.95
C THR A 41 8.39 -36.21 -3.66
N ARG A 42 8.81 -37.48 -3.79
CA ARG A 42 10.03 -37.84 -4.52
C ARG A 42 9.87 -37.61 -6.02
N SER A 43 8.77 -38.06 -6.62
CA SER A 43 8.50 -37.82 -8.04
C SER A 43 8.46 -36.33 -8.35
N LEU A 44 7.72 -35.53 -7.57
CA LEU A 44 7.68 -34.07 -7.72
C LEU A 44 9.07 -33.43 -7.62
N LYS A 45 9.92 -33.88 -6.69
CA LYS A 45 11.30 -33.37 -6.59
C LYS A 45 12.15 -33.72 -7.81
N ASP A 46 11.97 -34.90 -8.38
CA ASP A 46 12.70 -35.32 -9.58
C ASP A 46 12.22 -34.53 -10.81
N ASP A 47 10.93 -34.26 -10.92
CA ASP A 47 10.34 -33.45 -11.99
C ASP A 47 10.79 -31.97 -11.88
N ILE A 48 10.77 -31.39 -10.67
CA ILE A 48 11.32 -30.05 -10.41
C ILE A 48 12.79 -29.98 -10.81
N LYS A 49 13.60 -30.97 -10.45
CA LYS A 49 15.03 -31.00 -10.83
C LYS A 49 15.23 -31.05 -12.33
N ARG A 50 14.47 -31.89 -13.04
CA ARG A 50 14.52 -32.00 -14.51
C ARG A 50 14.15 -30.68 -15.18
N SER A 51 13.08 -30.03 -14.71
CA SER A 51 12.65 -28.71 -15.19
C SER A 51 13.71 -27.64 -14.94
N ALA A 52 14.31 -27.60 -13.73
CA ALA A 52 15.38 -26.67 -13.39
C ALA A 52 16.65 -26.88 -14.24
N THR A 53 17.06 -28.14 -14.46
CA THR A 53 18.23 -28.43 -15.33
C THR A 53 17.99 -28.02 -16.78
N ALA A 54 16.77 -28.22 -17.30
CA ALA A 54 16.42 -27.78 -18.64
C ALA A 54 16.47 -26.24 -18.78
N ALA A 55 16.02 -25.51 -17.76
CA ALA A 55 16.13 -24.05 -17.70
C ALA A 55 17.59 -23.57 -17.59
N ASP A 56 18.40 -24.20 -16.74
CA ASP A 56 19.81 -23.86 -16.54
C ASP A 56 20.67 -24.13 -17.78
N ILE A 57 20.45 -25.26 -18.47
CA ILE A 57 21.15 -25.61 -19.72
C ILE A 57 20.82 -24.58 -20.82
N LYS A 58 19.55 -24.15 -20.94
CA LYS A 58 19.16 -23.10 -21.89
C LYS A 58 19.80 -21.75 -21.53
N ALA A 59 19.82 -21.38 -20.24
CA ALA A 59 20.46 -20.15 -19.78
C ALA A 59 21.99 -20.13 -20.01
N GLN A 60 22.67 -21.26 -19.82
CA GLN A 60 24.10 -21.40 -20.10
C GLN A 60 24.41 -21.39 -21.61
N ALA A 61 23.57 -22.02 -22.43
CA ALA A 61 23.69 -21.96 -23.89
C ALA A 61 23.53 -20.52 -24.42
N GLN A 62 22.62 -19.73 -23.83
CA GLN A 62 22.44 -18.32 -24.17
C GLN A 62 23.62 -17.43 -23.72
N ALA A 63 24.19 -17.69 -22.55
CA ALA A 63 25.40 -16.99 -22.07
C ALA A 63 26.62 -17.27 -22.97
N ALA A 64 26.76 -18.50 -23.46
CA ALA A 64 27.79 -18.87 -24.44
C ALA A 64 27.55 -18.21 -25.82
N ASN A 65 26.28 -18.07 -26.23
CA ASN A 65 25.91 -17.45 -27.52
C ASN A 65 25.96 -15.91 -27.49
N SER A 66 25.95 -15.28 -26.31
CA SER A 66 26.15 -13.83 -26.16
C SER A 66 27.63 -13.46 -26.06
N GLN A 67 28.51 -14.39 -25.67
CA GLN A 67 29.97 -14.19 -25.76
C GLN A 67 30.50 -14.21 -27.21
N SER A 68 29.88 -14.98 -28.11
CA SER A 68 30.24 -15.02 -29.55
C SER A 68 29.80 -13.77 -30.33
N VAL A 69 28.85 -12.98 -29.81
CA VAL A 69 28.37 -11.72 -30.43
C VAL A 69 29.23 -10.50 -30.07
N SER A 70 30.23 -10.65 -29.17
CA SER A 70 31.09 -9.53 -28.75
C SER A 70 32.18 -9.11 -29.77
N GLN A 71 32.28 -9.76 -30.93
CA GLN A 71 33.26 -9.41 -31.97
C GLN A 71 32.70 -8.83 -33.27
N ALA A 72 31.38 -8.60 -33.39
CA ALA A 72 30.84 -7.92 -34.55
C ALA A 72 29.59 -7.11 -34.19
N GLN A 73 29.75 -5.79 -34.01
CA GLN A 73 28.81 -4.78 -34.53
C GLN A 73 29.24 -3.35 -34.17
N ALA A 74 29.73 -2.63 -35.20
CA ALA A 74 29.55 -1.21 -35.34
C ALA A 74 28.56 -0.99 -36.49
N THR A 75 27.26 -0.92 -36.18
CA THR A 75 26.23 -0.20 -36.96
C THR A 75 24.92 -0.24 -36.18
N ALA A 76 24.28 0.93 -36.06
CA ALA A 76 23.06 1.15 -35.33
C ALA A 76 21.88 0.32 -35.88
N ALA A 77 21.34 -0.55 -35.02
CA ALA A 77 19.99 -1.08 -35.09
C ALA A 77 19.53 -1.41 -33.66
N ALA A 78 18.25 -1.18 -33.37
CA ALA A 78 17.65 -1.42 -32.05
C ALA A 78 17.91 -2.85 -31.56
N PRO A 79 18.16 -3.08 -30.26
CA PRO A 79 18.50 -4.40 -29.75
C PRO A 79 17.32 -5.38 -29.96
N PRO A 80 17.60 -6.64 -30.33
CA PRO A 80 16.54 -7.62 -30.55
C PRO A 80 15.88 -7.97 -29.21
N HIS A 81 14.56 -7.89 -29.16
CA HIS A 81 13.74 -8.49 -28.10
C HIS A 81 13.86 -10.01 -28.17
N ILE A 82 14.82 -10.58 -27.45
CA ILE A 82 14.88 -12.03 -27.21
C ILE A 82 14.12 -12.30 -25.91
N ASP A 83 12.81 -12.40 -26.02
CA ASP A 83 11.95 -12.96 -24.96
C ASP A 83 11.67 -14.42 -25.34
N GLU A 84 12.70 -15.26 -25.28
CA GLU A 84 12.54 -16.70 -25.53
C GLU A 84 11.75 -17.30 -24.35
N LYS A 85 10.50 -17.71 -24.64
CA LYS A 85 9.66 -18.50 -23.74
C LYS A 85 10.47 -19.71 -23.29
N VAL A 86 10.94 -19.69 -22.04
CA VAL A 86 11.41 -20.91 -21.40
C VAL A 86 10.19 -21.82 -21.30
N GLU A 87 10.26 -22.97 -21.93
CA GLU A 87 9.19 -23.96 -21.97
C GLU A 87 9.17 -24.65 -20.61
N PHE A 88 8.09 -24.47 -19.85
CA PHE A 88 7.89 -25.06 -18.54
C PHE A 88 6.87 -26.18 -18.60
N ASP A 89 6.99 -27.14 -17.71
CA ASP A 89 5.97 -28.15 -17.52
C ASP A 89 4.72 -27.51 -16.92
N GLU A 90 3.71 -27.32 -17.76
CA GLU A 90 2.43 -26.73 -17.38
C GLU A 90 1.71 -27.52 -16.28
N GLU A 91 1.94 -28.85 -16.18
CA GLU A 91 1.38 -29.65 -15.10
C GLU A 91 1.97 -29.24 -13.75
N LEU A 92 3.29 -29.00 -13.68
CA LEU A 92 3.95 -28.53 -12.45
C LEU A 92 3.49 -27.11 -12.07
N VAL A 93 3.29 -26.24 -13.05
CA VAL A 93 2.78 -24.87 -12.80
C VAL A 93 1.37 -24.93 -12.23
N LEU A 94 0.49 -25.73 -12.83
CA LEU A 94 -0.89 -25.90 -12.35
C LEU A 94 -0.94 -26.57 -10.97
N GLU A 95 -0.09 -27.55 -10.69
CA GLU A 95 0.01 -28.16 -9.36
C GLU A 95 0.48 -27.14 -8.31
N GLN A 96 1.44 -26.26 -8.66
CA GLN A 96 1.84 -25.17 -7.77
C GLN A 96 0.71 -24.15 -7.54
N LEU A 97 -0.13 -23.90 -8.54
CA LEU A 97 -1.27 -22.98 -8.47
C LEU A 97 -2.57 -23.66 -8.00
N ALA A 98 -2.56 -24.94 -7.65
CA ALA A 98 -3.78 -25.73 -7.39
C ALA A 98 -4.67 -25.12 -6.30
N ARG A 99 -4.09 -24.47 -5.29
CA ARG A 99 -4.85 -23.77 -4.23
C ARG A 99 -5.48 -22.47 -4.71
N ASN A 100 -4.82 -21.76 -5.62
CA ASN A 100 -5.40 -20.58 -6.26
C ASN A 100 -6.54 -20.99 -7.18
N ILE A 101 -6.39 -22.08 -7.93
CA ILE A 101 -7.44 -22.63 -8.81
C ILE A 101 -8.66 -23.05 -7.98
N ALA A 102 -8.45 -23.73 -6.84
CA ALA A 102 -9.53 -24.13 -5.96
C ALA A 102 -10.31 -22.94 -5.36
N PHE A 103 -9.69 -21.76 -5.24
CA PHE A 103 -10.31 -20.56 -4.68
C PHE A 103 -10.92 -19.64 -5.75
N LEU A 104 -10.13 -19.29 -6.77
CA LEU A 104 -10.50 -18.34 -7.84
C LEU A 104 -11.15 -18.99 -9.07
N GLY A 105 -11.17 -20.32 -9.12
CA GLY A 105 -11.52 -21.07 -10.32
C GLY A 105 -10.44 -21.04 -11.40
N GLU A 106 -10.59 -21.91 -12.41
CA GLU A 106 -9.67 -21.98 -13.55
C GLU A 106 -9.65 -20.67 -14.35
N GLU A 107 -10.82 -20.06 -14.58
CA GLU A 107 -10.94 -18.80 -15.31
C GLU A 107 -10.20 -17.66 -14.59
N GLY A 108 -10.37 -17.53 -13.28
CA GLY A 108 -9.71 -16.49 -12.48
C GLY A 108 -8.19 -16.62 -12.49
N VAL A 109 -7.68 -17.85 -12.36
CA VAL A 109 -6.24 -18.12 -12.48
C VAL A 109 -5.75 -17.88 -13.91
N GLN A 110 -6.52 -18.23 -14.95
CA GLN A 110 -6.13 -17.95 -16.33
C GLN A 110 -6.02 -16.44 -16.61
N LYS A 111 -6.91 -15.62 -16.04
CA LYS A 111 -6.79 -14.15 -16.11
C LYS A 111 -5.50 -13.67 -15.44
N LEU A 112 -5.17 -14.19 -14.27
CA LEU A 112 -3.90 -13.87 -13.59
C LEU A 112 -2.68 -14.29 -14.43
N ARG A 113 -2.70 -15.48 -15.03
CA ARG A 113 -1.60 -15.96 -15.87
C ARG A 113 -1.39 -15.12 -17.12
N ASN A 114 -2.42 -14.46 -17.60
CA ASN A 114 -2.34 -13.56 -18.75
C ASN A 114 -2.05 -12.10 -18.35
N SER A 115 -2.02 -11.77 -17.06
CA SER A 115 -1.90 -10.40 -16.61
C SER A 115 -0.47 -9.88 -16.53
N PHE A 116 -0.35 -8.57 -16.69
CA PHE A 116 0.87 -7.80 -16.51
C PHE A 116 0.72 -6.79 -15.36
N VAL A 117 1.51 -6.99 -14.30
CA VAL A 117 1.52 -6.09 -13.13
C VAL A 117 2.85 -5.34 -13.05
N VAL A 118 2.80 -4.04 -12.75
CA VAL A 118 4.00 -3.22 -12.50
C VAL A 118 4.07 -2.87 -11.01
N VAL A 119 5.18 -3.17 -10.35
CA VAL A 119 5.45 -2.82 -8.97
C VAL A 119 6.52 -1.73 -8.93
N VAL A 120 6.16 -0.55 -8.41
CA VAL A 120 7.06 0.60 -8.27
C VAL A 120 7.47 0.73 -6.81
N GLY A 121 8.76 0.53 -6.53
CA GLY A 121 9.30 0.36 -5.19
C GLY A 121 9.42 -1.11 -4.80
N ALA A 122 10.65 -1.55 -4.53
CA ALA A 122 11.06 -2.90 -4.14
C ALA A 122 11.46 -2.97 -2.65
N GLY A 123 10.90 -2.08 -1.82
CA GLY A 123 11.15 -2.04 -0.37
C GLY A 123 10.39 -3.10 0.42
N GLY A 124 10.15 -2.82 1.71
CA GLY A 124 9.46 -3.74 2.63
C GLY A 124 7.98 -4.00 2.31
N ILE A 125 7.36 -3.18 1.45
CA ILE A 125 5.97 -3.39 1.00
C ILE A 125 5.99 -4.09 -0.36
N GLY A 126 6.65 -3.46 -1.34
CA GLY A 126 6.65 -3.95 -2.72
C GLY A 126 7.30 -5.31 -2.91
N SER A 127 8.34 -5.65 -2.13
CA SER A 127 8.94 -6.99 -2.18
C SER A 127 7.95 -8.09 -1.77
N TRP A 128 7.12 -7.84 -0.75
CA TRP A 128 6.07 -8.76 -0.31
C TRP A 128 4.88 -8.79 -1.27
N ALA A 129 4.46 -7.63 -1.78
CA ALA A 129 3.39 -7.54 -2.78
C ALA A 129 3.75 -8.35 -4.03
N ALA A 130 4.91 -8.08 -4.61
CA ALA A 130 5.39 -8.81 -5.79
C ALA A 130 5.56 -10.31 -5.53
N SER A 131 6.08 -10.69 -4.35
CA SER A 131 6.25 -12.10 -3.98
C SER A 131 4.92 -12.85 -3.94
N MET A 132 3.87 -12.22 -3.41
CA MET A 132 2.54 -12.84 -3.39
C MET A 132 1.89 -12.83 -4.76
N LEU A 133 2.01 -11.75 -5.54
CA LEU A 133 1.48 -11.67 -6.90
C LEU A 133 1.99 -12.81 -7.81
N ILE A 134 3.30 -13.07 -7.81
CA ILE A 134 3.87 -14.16 -8.62
C ILE A 134 3.42 -15.55 -8.13
N LYS A 135 3.29 -15.72 -6.80
CA LYS A 135 2.84 -16.99 -6.19
C LYS A 135 1.35 -17.24 -6.42
N SER A 136 0.58 -16.18 -6.66
CA SER A 136 -0.83 -16.23 -7.03
C SER A 136 -1.05 -16.52 -8.51
N GLY A 137 -0.01 -16.46 -9.35
CA GLY A 137 -0.07 -16.84 -10.76
C GLY A 137 -0.01 -15.69 -11.75
N VAL A 138 0.36 -14.46 -11.33
CA VAL A 138 0.63 -13.35 -12.28
C VAL A 138 1.70 -13.77 -13.29
N GLY A 139 1.39 -13.68 -14.58
CA GLY A 139 2.27 -14.18 -15.65
C GLY A 139 3.41 -13.24 -16.02
N LYS A 140 3.20 -11.91 -15.91
CA LYS A 140 4.22 -10.91 -16.20
C LYS A 140 4.28 -9.88 -15.08
N ILE A 141 5.49 -9.62 -14.58
CA ILE A 141 5.71 -8.59 -13.57
C ILE A 141 6.90 -7.71 -13.95
N ARG A 142 6.72 -6.39 -13.85
CA ARG A 142 7.82 -5.42 -13.92
C ARG A 142 8.09 -4.85 -12.55
N ILE A 143 9.34 -4.82 -12.13
CA ILE A 143 9.80 -4.28 -10.85
C ILE A 143 10.66 -3.06 -11.14
N ILE A 144 10.26 -1.90 -10.62
CA ILE A 144 10.98 -0.63 -10.80
C ILE A 144 11.48 -0.17 -9.43
N ASP A 145 12.79 -0.13 -9.24
CA ASP A 145 13.41 0.41 -8.04
C ASP A 145 14.89 0.74 -8.32
N TYR A 146 15.34 1.93 -7.94
CA TYR A 146 16.71 2.40 -8.17
C TYR A 146 17.65 2.12 -6.98
N ASP A 147 17.13 1.74 -5.82
CA ASP A 147 17.92 1.50 -4.62
C ASP A 147 18.62 0.13 -4.67
N GLN A 148 19.63 0.01 -3.81
CA GLN A 148 20.31 -1.25 -3.51
C GLN A 148 19.80 -1.86 -2.21
N VAL A 149 19.96 -3.18 -2.08
CA VAL A 149 19.70 -3.90 -0.83
C VAL A 149 20.67 -3.40 0.24
N SER A 150 20.13 -2.92 1.35
CA SER A 150 20.91 -2.50 2.51
C SER A 150 20.76 -3.51 3.64
N LEU A 151 21.79 -3.63 4.49
CA LEU A 151 21.77 -4.53 5.63
C LEU A 151 20.60 -4.24 6.61
N PRO A 152 20.30 -2.97 6.97
CA PRO A 152 19.13 -2.67 7.79
C PRO A 152 17.81 -3.03 7.12
N GLY A 153 17.71 -2.89 5.79
CA GLY A 153 16.49 -3.18 5.04
C GLY A 153 16.10 -4.66 5.01
N LEU A 154 17.00 -5.57 5.38
CA LEU A 154 16.72 -7.01 5.47
C LEU A 154 15.68 -7.34 6.54
N ASN A 155 15.41 -6.45 7.51
CA ASN A 155 14.38 -6.67 8.52
C ASN A 155 12.94 -6.74 7.96
N GLN A 156 12.74 -6.26 6.73
CA GLN A 156 11.42 -6.09 6.13
C GLN A 156 11.34 -6.55 4.66
N HIS A 157 12.46 -6.73 3.98
CA HIS A 157 12.48 -7.15 2.57
C HIS A 157 12.16 -8.65 2.43
N ALA A 158 11.24 -9.02 1.53
CA ALA A 158 10.71 -10.39 1.44
C ALA A 158 11.72 -11.44 0.94
N THR A 159 12.52 -11.09 -0.08
CA THR A 159 13.38 -12.04 -0.80
C THR A 159 14.87 -11.82 -0.67
N ALA A 160 15.30 -10.64 -0.24
CA ALA A 160 16.71 -10.30 -0.15
C ALA A 160 17.34 -10.98 1.06
N THR A 161 18.56 -11.45 0.86
CA THR A 161 19.39 -12.12 1.86
C THR A 161 20.64 -11.29 2.15
N ARG A 162 21.45 -11.76 3.11
CA ARG A 162 22.75 -11.13 3.41
C ARG A 162 23.70 -11.11 2.22
N ASN A 163 23.57 -12.06 1.28
CA ASN A 163 24.41 -12.12 0.10
C ASN A 163 24.02 -11.08 -0.95
N ASP A 164 22.80 -10.55 -0.88
CA ASP A 164 22.28 -9.59 -1.85
C ASP A 164 22.63 -8.14 -1.50
N VAL A 165 23.23 -7.89 -0.33
CA VAL A 165 23.61 -6.53 0.11
C VAL A 165 24.51 -5.85 -0.92
N GLY A 166 24.14 -4.65 -1.36
CA GLY A 166 24.80 -3.89 -2.44
C GLY A 166 24.28 -4.20 -3.85
N THR A 167 23.44 -5.22 -4.01
CA THR A 167 22.78 -5.51 -5.30
C THR A 167 21.55 -4.62 -5.46
N PRO A 168 21.23 -4.10 -6.66
CA PRO A 168 19.98 -3.39 -6.90
C PRO A 168 18.76 -4.24 -6.51
N LYS A 169 17.82 -3.67 -5.76
CA LYS A 169 16.67 -4.40 -5.20
C LYS A 169 15.83 -5.09 -6.29
N ALA A 170 15.58 -4.38 -7.40
CA ALA A 170 14.84 -4.92 -8.54
C ALA A 170 15.54 -6.16 -9.15
N ILE A 171 16.87 -6.16 -9.20
CA ILE A 171 17.67 -7.29 -9.72
C ILE A 171 17.66 -8.46 -8.73
N ALA A 172 17.85 -8.19 -7.42
CA ALA A 172 17.80 -9.22 -6.38
C ALA A 172 16.43 -9.93 -6.37
N MET A 173 15.33 -9.17 -6.50
CA MET A 173 14.00 -9.76 -6.64
C MET A 173 13.84 -10.60 -7.90
N LYS A 174 14.34 -10.13 -9.05
CA LYS A 174 14.31 -10.92 -10.30
C LYS A 174 15.03 -12.25 -10.16
N GLN A 175 16.20 -12.26 -9.53
CA GLN A 175 16.95 -13.49 -9.26
C GLN A 175 16.18 -14.44 -8.34
N ALA A 176 15.64 -13.92 -7.24
CA ALA A 176 14.83 -14.72 -6.32
C ALA A 176 13.59 -15.30 -7.02
N PHE A 177 12.88 -14.50 -7.83
CA PHE A 177 11.65 -14.91 -8.50
C PHE A 177 11.85 -15.97 -9.56
N ARG A 178 13.00 -16.00 -10.24
CA ARG A 178 13.37 -17.11 -11.14
C ARG A 178 13.39 -18.46 -10.44
N THR A 179 13.70 -18.51 -9.14
CA THR A 179 13.69 -19.76 -8.36
C THR A 179 12.31 -20.09 -7.80
N ILE A 180 11.47 -19.07 -7.55
CA ILE A 180 10.15 -19.23 -6.94
C ILE A 180 9.07 -19.56 -7.98
N ALA A 181 9.10 -18.87 -9.11
CA ALA A 181 8.10 -18.94 -10.16
C ALA A 181 8.76 -18.74 -11.53
N PRO A 182 9.54 -19.72 -12.02
CA PRO A 182 10.31 -19.59 -13.26
C PRO A 182 9.45 -19.29 -14.51
N TRP A 183 8.16 -19.65 -14.53
CA TRP A 183 7.21 -19.34 -15.61
C TRP A 183 6.77 -17.89 -15.70
N VAL A 184 7.13 -17.06 -14.72
CA VAL A 184 6.77 -15.63 -14.71
C VAL A 184 7.82 -14.83 -15.47
N HIS A 185 7.37 -14.01 -16.43
CA HIS A 185 8.26 -13.04 -17.07
C HIS A 185 8.52 -11.89 -16.09
N VAL A 186 9.75 -11.79 -15.61
CA VAL A 186 10.19 -10.73 -14.69
C VAL A 186 11.07 -9.71 -15.41
N ASP A 187 10.55 -8.50 -15.59
CA ASP A 187 11.29 -7.33 -16.08
C ASP A 187 11.77 -6.49 -14.90
N ALA A 188 13.07 -6.25 -14.77
CA ALA A 188 13.63 -5.46 -13.68
C ALA A 188 14.22 -4.17 -14.25
N LYS A 189 13.74 -3.02 -13.74
CA LYS A 189 14.19 -1.68 -14.13
C LYS A 189 14.85 -1.01 -12.93
N VAL A 190 16.15 -0.77 -13.02
CA VAL A 190 16.91 -0.04 -12.00
C VAL A 190 16.85 1.45 -12.32
N GLU A 191 15.68 2.03 -12.15
CA GLU A 191 15.35 3.39 -12.58
C GLU A 191 14.55 4.10 -11.49
N ARG A 192 14.71 5.42 -11.40
CA ARG A 192 13.91 6.26 -10.51
C ARG A 192 12.76 6.88 -11.29
N LEU A 193 11.56 6.81 -10.74
CA LEU A 193 10.41 7.51 -11.31
C LEU A 193 10.56 9.01 -11.01
N GLN A 194 10.75 9.81 -12.05
CA GLN A 194 10.81 11.27 -12.00
C GLN A 194 10.24 11.88 -13.27
N GLY A 195 9.45 12.95 -13.13
CA GLY A 195 8.88 13.70 -14.25
C GLY A 195 8.20 12.79 -15.26
N ASP A 196 8.58 12.91 -16.54
CA ASP A 196 7.92 12.23 -17.65
C ASP A 196 8.32 10.74 -17.82
N SER A 197 9.17 10.20 -16.95
CA SER A 197 9.61 8.81 -17.03
C SER A 197 8.48 7.79 -16.81
N ALA A 198 7.35 8.19 -16.22
CA ALA A 198 6.20 7.31 -15.99
C ALA A 198 5.69 6.66 -17.28
N ALA A 199 5.67 7.40 -18.40
CA ALA A 199 5.22 6.87 -19.68
C ALA A 199 6.10 5.72 -20.20
N PHE A 200 7.42 5.87 -20.05
CA PHE A 200 8.37 4.82 -20.42
C PHE A 200 8.31 3.64 -19.44
N LEU A 201 8.33 3.91 -18.14
CA LEU A 201 8.40 2.90 -17.09
C LEU A 201 7.12 2.04 -17.01
N LEU A 202 5.96 2.63 -17.26
CA LEU A 202 4.66 1.93 -17.29
C LEU A 202 4.24 1.46 -18.69
N SER A 203 5.14 1.53 -19.68
CA SER A 203 4.86 1.06 -21.03
C SER A 203 4.47 -0.43 -21.07
N GLY A 204 3.63 -0.80 -22.04
CA GLY A 204 3.17 -2.17 -22.24
C GLY A 204 1.81 -2.50 -21.64
N ASN A 205 1.00 -1.48 -21.32
CA ASN A 205 -0.39 -1.59 -20.88
C ASN A 205 -0.57 -2.54 -19.68
N PRO A 206 -0.03 -2.19 -18.49
CA PRO A 206 -0.22 -3.00 -17.31
C PRO A 206 -1.70 -3.10 -16.94
N ASP A 207 -2.13 -4.31 -16.58
CA ASP A 207 -3.46 -4.54 -16.00
C ASP A 207 -3.58 -3.95 -14.60
N TYR A 208 -2.44 -3.78 -13.91
CA TYR A 208 -2.39 -3.16 -12.59
C TYR A 208 -1.03 -2.55 -12.28
N VAL A 209 -1.03 -1.42 -11.57
CA VAL A 209 0.15 -0.77 -11.00
C VAL A 209 0.08 -0.80 -9.48
N VAL A 210 1.20 -1.17 -8.85
CA VAL A 210 1.35 -1.26 -7.39
C VAL A 210 2.37 -0.20 -6.97
N ASP A 211 1.87 0.85 -6.35
CA ASP A 211 2.71 1.94 -5.85
C ASP A 211 3.15 1.64 -4.41
N CYS A 212 4.45 1.38 -4.25
CA CYS A 212 5.15 1.17 -3.00
C CYS A 212 6.28 2.19 -2.79
N ILE A 213 6.17 3.38 -3.42
CA ILE A 213 7.15 4.47 -3.34
C ILE A 213 7.11 5.10 -1.94
N GLY A 214 8.28 5.45 -1.39
CA GLY A 214 8.40 6.14 -0.10
C GLY A 214 8.36 7.66 -0.16
N ASP A 215 8.83 8.27 -1.25
CA ASP A 215 8.83 9.72 -1.42
C ASP A 215 7.49 10.26 -1.96
N LEU A 216 7.13 11.45 -1.52
CA LEU A 216 5.81 12.02 -1.81
C LEU A 216 5.69 12.52 -3.26
N SER A 217 6.74 13.11 -3.82
CA SER A 217 6.70 13.70 -5.17
C SER A 217 6.49 12.62 -6.23
N SER A 218 7.37 11.60 -6.26
CA SER A 218 7.28 10.53 -7.26
C SER A 218 6.01 9.72 -7.10
N LYS A 219 5.52 9.56 -5.85
CA LYS A 219 4.20 8.97 -5.58
C LYS A 219 3.08 9.76 -6.26
N LEU A 220 3.06 11.07 -6.11
CA LEU A 220 2.01 11.91 -6.73
C LEU A 220 2.09 11.86 -8.25
N ASP A 221 3.29 11.94 -8.81
CA ASP A 221 3.51 11.85 -10.26
C ASP A 221 2.96 10.52 -10.81
N LEU A 222 3.29 9.41 -10.14
CA LEU A 222 2.80 8.07 -10.50
C LEU A 222 1.27 7.98 -10.42
N LEU A 223 0.68 8.42 -9.30
CA LEU A 223 -0.77 8.32 -9.09
C LEU A 223 -1.54 9.21 -10.06
N LYS A 224 -1.05 10.43 -10.31
CA LYS A 224 -1.65 11.34 -11.29
C LYS A 224 -1.56 10.77 -12.70
N TYR A 225 -0.39 10.26 -13.09
CA TYR A 225 -0.20 9.64 -14.40
C TYR A 225 -1.14 8.44 -14.60
N CYS A 226 -1.23 7.54 -13.62
CA CYS A 226 -2.14 6.39 -13.69
C CYS A 226 -3.60 6.83 -13.78
N PHE A 227 -4.00 7.83 -12.99
CA PHE A 227 -5.36 8.37 -13.02
C PHE A 227 -5.71 8.97 -14.39
N ASP A 228 -4.85 9.82 -14.93
CA ASP A 228 -5.08 10.47 -16.23
C ASP A 228 -5.15 9.48 -17.39
N ASN A 229 -4.31 8.44 -17.34
CA ASN A 229 -4.24 7.40 -18.37
C ASN A 229 -5.18 6.21 -18.10
N LYS A 230 -6.02 6.27 -17.05
CA LYS A 230 -6.96 5.21 -16.67
C LYS A 230 -6.29 3.85 -16.45
N ILE A 231 -5.07 3.86 -15.93
CA ILE A 231 -4.33 2.65 -15.56
C ILE A 231 -4.73 2.28 -14.12
N PRO A 232 -5.27 1.08 -13.87
CA PRO A 232 -5.61 0.65 -12.52
C PRO A 232 -4.39 0.70 -11.60
N VAL A 233 -4.53 1.39 -10.47
CA VAL A 233 -3.43 1.58 -9.52
C VAL A 233 -3.90 1.40 -8.09
N MET A 234 -3.05 0.77 -7.28
CA MET A 234 -3.21 0.71 -5.83
C MET A 234 -1.95 1.24 -5.14
N SER A 235 -2.12 2.10 -4.14
CA SER A 235 -1.00 2.74 -3.45
C SER A 235 -0.89 2.35 -1.99
N SER A 236 0.34 2.17 -1.51
CA SER A 236 0.62 2.02 -0.08
C SER A 236 0.83 3.36 0.60
N MET A 237 0.12 3.59 1.71
CA MET A 237 0.30 4.76 2.58
C MET A 237 1.33 4.47 3.69
N GLY A 238 1.30 5.20 4.80
CA GLY A 238 2.32 5.14 5.83
C GLY A 238 2.27 3.84 6.65
N ALA A 239 3.25 2.96 6.46
CA ALA A 239 3.46 1.77 7.30
C ALA A 239 4.52 1.96 8.40
N GLY A 240 5.27 3.06 8.37
CA GLY A 240 6.32 3.37 9.35
C GLY A 240 5.75 3.79 10.71
N ALA A 241 6.51 3.52 11.78
CA ALA A 241 6.18 3.83 13.18
C ALA A 241 4.80 3.32 13.63
N LYS A 242 4.38 2.16 13.13
CA LYS A 242 3.10 1.50 13.44
C LYS A 242 3.35 0.01 13.71
N ALA A 243 2.46 -0.63 14.46
CA ALA A 243 2.60 -2.04 14.85
C ALA A 243 1.30 -2.85 14.86
N ASP A 244 0.12 -2.22 14.88
CA ASP A 244 -1.17 -2.88 15.05
C ASP A 244 -1.70 -3.44 13.71
N PRO A 245 -1.70 -4.77 13.51
CA PRO A 245 -2.19 -5.40 12.28
C PRO A 245 -3.70 -5.23 12.08
N SER A 246 -4.47 -5.10 13.15
CA SER A 246 -5.94 -5.06 13.09
C SER A 246 -6.47 -3.77 12.45
N ARG A 247 -5.58 -2.80 12.26
CA ARG A 247 -5.89 -1.46 11.76
C ARG A 247 -5.50 -1.25 10.31
N VAL A 248 -4.93 -2.27 9.65
CA VAL A 248 -4.62 -2.26 8.22
C VAL A 248 -5.92 -2.38 7.44
N GLN A 249 -6.17 -1.42 6.56
CA GLN A 249 -7.43 -1.29 5.83
C GLN A 249 -7.16 -0.94 4.38
N ILE A 250 -8.07 -1.35 3.50
CA ILE A 250 -8.12 -0.95 2.10
C ILE A 250 -9.35 -0.07 1.94
N CYS A 251 -9.23 1.04 1.21
CA CYS A 251 -10.35 1.84 0.74
C CYS A 251 -9.87 2.80 -0.36
N ASP A 252 -10.78 3.62 -0.87
CA ASP A 252 -10.41 4.76 -1.70
C ASP A 252 -9.57 5.79 -0.91
N ILE A 253 -8.66 6.49 -1.59
CA ILE A 253 -7.82 7.53 -1.00
C ILE A 253 -8.62 8.61 -0.23
N SER A 254 -9.84 8.94 -0.71
CA SER A 254 -10.75 9.89 -0.07
C SER A 254 -11.24 9.43 1.31
N GLU A 255 -11.29 8.12 1.55
CA GLU A 255 -11.80 7.51 2.78
C GLU A 255 -10.73 7.25 3.84
N THR A 256 -9.45 7.47 3.54
CA THR A 256 -8.39 7.25 4.53
C THR A 256 -8.39 8.30 5.65
N PHE A 257 -8.09 7.87 6.87
CA PHE A 257 -8.08 8.71 8.08
C PHE A 257 -6.89 8.38 8.97
N GLU A 258 -6.48 9.33 9.83
CA GLU A 258 -5.38 9.20 10.81
C GLU A 258 -3.96 8.96 10.25
N ASP A 259 -3.82 8.61 8.97
CA ASP A 259 -2.54 8.41 8.29
C ASP A 259 -1.98 9.73 7.71
N PRO A 260 -0.81 10.22 8.18
CA PRO A 260 -0.23 11.48 7.71
C PRO A 260 0.17 11.47 6.23
N LEU A 261 0.68 10.33 5.72
CA LEU A 261 1.06 10.20 4.31
C LEU A 261 -0.20 10.24 3.44
N ALA A 262 -1.22 9.49 3.83
CA ALA A 262 -2.48 9.47 3.09
C ALA A 262 -3.12 10.85 3.02
N ARG A 263 -3.11 11.61 4.13
CA ARG A 263 -3.52 13.02 4.13
C ARG A 263 -2.69 13.88 3.18
N ALA A 264 -1.37 13.77 3.24
CA ALA A 264 -0.47 14.58 2.41
C ALA A 264 -0.67 14.32 0.91
N VAL A 265 -0.86 13.03 0.54
CA VAL A 265 -1.17 12.58 -0.82
C VAL A 265 -2.54 13.09 -1.25
N ARG A 266 -3.59 12.84 -0.46
CA ARG A 266 -4.97 13.25 -0.78
C ARG A 266 -5.09 14.76 -0.97
N ARG A 267 -4.51 15.58 -0.09
CA ARG A 267 -4.56 17.04 -0.21
C ARG A 267 -3.95 17.52 -1.52
N ARG A 268 -2.83 16.92 -1.95
CA ARG A 268 -2.14 17.29 -3.20
C ARG A 268 -2.88 16.76 -4.43
N LEU A 269 -3.36 15.51 -4.40
CA LEU A 269 -4.19 14.93 -5.46
C LEU A 269 -5.46 15.75 -5.71
N LYS A 270 -6.16 16.20 -4.65
CA LYS A 270 -7.34 17.07 -4.77
C LYS A 270 -7.01 18.36 -5.54
N LYS A 271 -5.83 18.96 -5.33
CA LYS A 271 -5.40 20.15 -6.09
C LYS A 271 -5.10 19.84 -7.56
N LEU A 272 -4.67 18.62 -7.85
CA LEU A 272 -4.48 18.11 -9.21
C LEU A 272 -5.80 17.64 -9.86
N GLY A 273 -6.94 17.81 -9.20
CA GLY A 273 -8.26 17.41 -9.72
C GLY A 273 -8.60 15.93 -9.50
N VAL A 274 -7.89 15.25 -8.60
CA VAL A 274 -8.10 13.84 -8.27
C VAL A 274 -8.63 13.72 -6.85
N ASP A 275 -9.95 13.56 -6.73
CA ASP A 275 -10.63 13.45 -5.44
C ASP A 275 -10.82 12.00 -4.96
N THR A 276 -11.10 11.09 -5.90
CA THR A 276 -11.47 9.68 -5.68
C THR A 276 -11.00 8.82 -6.84
N GLY A 277 -11.12 7.50 -6.73
CA GLY A 277 -10.81 6.53 -7.79
C GLY A 277 -9.41 5.92 -7.68
N ILE A 278 -8.78 6.01 -6.51
CA ILE A 278 -7.47 5.40 -6.24
C ILE A 278 -7.59 4.55 -4.99
N ASP A 279 -7.50 3.24 -5.16
CA ASP A 279 -7.47 2.29 -4.06
C ASP A 279 -6.15 2.41 -3.30
N VAL A 280 -6.21 2.39 -1.98
CA VAL A 280 -5.03 2.47 -1.13
C VAL A 280 -5.10 1.49 0.02
N VAL A 281 -3.93 1.02 0.46
CA VAL A 281 -3.77 0.37 1.77
C VAL A 281 -3.18 1.37 2.75
N PHE A 282 -3.80 1.49 3.91
CA PHE A 282 -3.33 2.36 4.99
C PHE A 282 -3.55 1.68 6.34
N SER A 283 -3.02 2.28 7.41
CA SER A 283 -3.36 1.90 8.77
C SER A 283 -3.93 3.09 9.50
N SER A 284 -5.08 2.90 10.15
CA SER A 284 -5.68 3.92 11.00
C SER A 284 -4.90 4.16 12.30
N GLU A 285 -3.88 3.34 12.59
CA GLU A 285 -2.98 3.53 13.72
C GLU A 285 -2.25 4.87 13.64
N LYS A 286 -2.30 5.63 14.73
CA LYS A 286 -1.49 6.84 14.87
C LYS A 286 -0.02 6.43 14.97
N PRO A 287 0.87 7.00 14.15
CA PRO A 287 2.29 6.71 14.24
C PRO A 287 2.81 6.96 15.67
N TYR A 288 3.55 5.99 16.21
CA TYR A 288 4.20 6.12 17.49
C TYR A 288 5.27 7.21 17.44
N GLN A 289 5.32 8.05 18.47
CA GLN A 289 6.42 8.99 18.66
C GLN A 289 7.64 8.23 19.14
N ALA A 290 8.51 7.84 18.21
CA ALA A 290 9.74 7.15 18.54
C ALA A 290 10.64 8.06 19.39
N VAL A 291 11.05 7.55 20.56
CA VAL A 291 12.02 8.23 21.43
C VAL A 291 13.41 8.11 20.77
N PRO A 292 14.10 9.23 20.47
CA PRO A 292 15.46 9.18 19.94
C PRO A 292 16.36 8.45 20.93
N GLN A 293 17.01 7.37 20.48
CA GLN A 293 18.04 6.69 21.28
C GLN A 293 19.33 7.52 21.21
N PRO A 294 19.91 7.96 22.34
CA PRO A 294 21.04 8.90 22.34
C PRO A 294 22.34 8.40 21.69
N ASN A 295 22.47 7.10 21.38
CA ASN A 295 23.75 6.47 21.02
C ASN A 295 23.64 5.37 19.92
N SER A 296 22.66 5.43 19.02
CA SER A 296 22.67 4.50 17.88
C SER A 296 23.51 5.08 16.74
N ASN A 297 24.76 4.61 16.60
CA ASN A 297 25.60 4.78 15.39
C ASN A 297 25.04 4.02 14.17
N ILE A 298 23.72 3.87 14.08
CA ILE A 298 23.04 3.24 12.94
C ILE A 298 22.91 4.34 11.89
N SER A 299 23.95 4.48 11.07
CA SER A 299 23.89 5.21 9.81
C SER A 299 22.83 4.52 8.95
N THR A 300 21.59 4.99 9.03
CA THR A 300 20.60 4.70 7.99
C THR A 300 21.12 5.34 6.71
N SER A 301 21.14 4.56 5.63
CA SER A 301 21.58 5.02 4.31
C SER A 301 20.94 6.37 4.01
N GLN A 302 21.79 7.38 3.77
CA GLN A 302 21.39 8.74 3.49
C GLN A 302 20.39 8.74 2.33
N HIS A 303 19.11 8.97 2.63
CA HIS A 303 18.23 9.56 1.65
C HIS A 303 18.71 11.00 1.49
N HIS A 304 19.45 11.29 0.41
CA HIS A 304 19.60 12.65 -0.07
C HIS A 304 18.21 13.13 -0.53
N SER A 305 17.46 13.68 0.42
CA SER A 305 16.25 14.44 0.12
C SER A 305 16.55 15.90 0.41
N ASP A 306 16.63 16.72 -0.64
CA ASP A 306 16.58 18.18 -0.58
C ASP A 306 15.18 18.69 -0.15
N ASP A 307 14.46 17.94 0.69
CA ASP A 307 13.04 18.06 0.98
C ASP A 307 12.74 18.70 2.35
N GLU A 308 13.60 19.61 2.84
CA GLU A 308 13.25 20.47 3.99
C GLU A 308 12.01 21.35 3.73
N LYS A 309 11.54 21.43 2.47
CA LYS A 309 10.41 22.28 2.05
C LYS A 309 9.07 21.56 1.82
N ASN A 310 9.01 20.22 1.85
CA ASN A 310 7.85 19.47 1.33
C ASN A 310 6.87 18.89 2.37
N GLY A 311 6.80 19.45 3.58
CA GLY A 311 5.77 19.10 4.57
C GLY A 311 5.84 17.66 5.10
N TYR A 312 6.91 16.95 4.76
CA TYR A 312 7.37 15.75 5.43
C TYR A 312 8.40 16.15 6.49
N SER A 313 8.03 17.07 7.37
CA SER A 313 8.84 17.27 8.56
C SER A 313 8.88 15.93 9.30
N PRO A 314 10.08 15.44 9.66
CA PRO A 314 10.16 14.39 10.65
C PRO A 314 9.31 14.81 11.86
N LEU A 315 8.71 13.86 12.57
CA LEU A 315 7.95 14.14 13.80
C LEU A 315 8.73 15.16 14.66
N PRO A 316 8.08 16.07 15.42
CA PRO A 316 8.73 17.24 16.05
C PRO A 316 9.98 17.01 16.92
N ASN A 317 10.46 15.77 17.09
CA ASN A 317 11.68 15.37 17.81
C ASN A 317 12.58 14.38 17.03
N PHE A 318 12.41 14.24 15.71
CA PHE A 318 13.20 13.30 14.90
C PHE A 318 14.32 14.06 14.14
N PRO A 319 15.58 13.58 14.14
CA PRO A 319 16.65 14.22 13.39
C PRO A 319 16.32 14.26 11.90
N SER A 320 16.43 15.44 11.28
CA SER A 320 16.35 15.65 9.84
C SER A 320 17.27 14.64 9.13
N GLY A 321 16.70 13.72 8.34
CA GLY A 321 17.44 12.72 7.56
C GLY A 321 17.37 11.26 8.05
N SER A 322 16.78 10.97 9.21
CA SER A 322 16.57 9.58 9.66
C SER A 322 15.21 9.04 9.20
N ALA A 323 15.20 7.90 8.52
CA ALA A 323 13.96 7.19 8.17
C ALA A 323 13.17 6.80 9.43
N LEU A 324 11.83 6.90 9.38
CA LEU A 324 10.95 6.45 10.47
C LEU A 324 11.27 4.99 10.85
N PRO A 325 11.21 4.61 12.13
CA PRO A 325 11.46 3.23 12.52
C PRO A 325 10.37 2.33 11.92
N VAL A 326 10.77 1.19 11.38
CA VAL A 326 9.86 0.26 10.73
C VAL A 326 9.90 -1.09 11.41
N PHE A 327 8.73 -1.54 11.89
CA PHE A 327 8.55 -2.90 12.38
C PHE A 327 8.14 -3.81 11.21
N GLY A 328 9.10 -4.59 10.71
CA GLY A 328 9.02 -5.33 9.44
C GLY A 328 7.73 -6.11 9.14
N PRO A 329 7.05 -6.75 10.13
CA PRO A 329 5.78 -7.42 9.89
C PRO A 329 4.69 -6.52 9.30
N LEU A 330 4.64 -5.24 9.68
CA LEU A 330 3.57 -4.35 9.25
C LEU A 330 3.65 -3.96 7.77
N PRO A 331 4.79 -3.49 7.22
CA PRO A 331 4.96 -3.33 5.78
C PRO A 331 4.68 -4.61 4.98
N ALA A 332 5.07 -5.77 5.51
CA ALA A 332 4.81 -7.05 4.88
C ALA A 332 3.30 -7.31 4.74
N MET A 333 2.52 -7.02 5.80
CA MET A 333 1.06 -7.11 5.77
C MET A 333 0.44 -6.14 4.77
N PHE A 334 0.97 -4.92 4.62
CA PHE A 334 0.52 -4.00 3.57
C PHE A 334 0.72 -4.64 2.18
N GLY A 335 1.91 -5.17 1.90
CA GLY A 335 2.22 -5.80 0.62
C GLY A 335 1.33 -7.01 0.34
N MET A 336 1.12 -7.88 1.34
CA MET A 336 0.24 -9.04 1.22
C MET A 336 -1.23 -8.67 1.02
N SER A 337 -1.72 -7.64 1.72
CA SER A 337 -3.08 -7.11 1.53
C SER A 337 -3.27 -6.54 0.13
N MET A 338 -2.30 -5.78 -0.39
CA MET A 338 -2.33 -5.27 -1.76
C MET A 338 -2.37 -6.41 -2.78
N ALA A 339 -1.48 -7.39 -2.65
CA ALA A 339 -1.44 -8.53 -3.55
C ALA A 339 -2.77 -9.31 -3.54
N THR A 340 -3.36 -9.53 -2.37
CA THR A 340 -4.66 -10.20 -2.24
C THR A 340 -5.76 -9.43 -2.96
N PHE A 341 -5.84 -8.12 -2.73
CA PHE A 341 -6.82 -7.26 -3.39
C PHE A 341 -6.67 -7.24 -4.91
N ILE A 342 -5.44 -7.04 -5.40
CA ILE A 342 -5.13 -6.96 -6.84
C ILE A 342 -5.42 -8.30 -7.53
N THR A 343 -5.01 -9.42 -6.94
CA THR A 343 -5.24 -10.75 -7.52
C THR A 343 -6.73 -11.06 -7.62
N CYS A 344 -7.51 -10.74 -6.59
CA CYS A 344 -8.96 -10.85 -6.64
C CYS A 344 -9.58 -9.95 -7.74
N LYS A 345 -9.17 -8.68 -7.84
CA LYS A 345 -9.67 -7.76 -8.88
C LYS A 345 -9.38 -8.28 -10.29
N ILE A 346 -8.15 -8.72 -10.57
CA ILE A 346 -7.77 -9.28 -11.88
C ILE A 346 -8.53 -10.57 -12.19
N ALA A 347 -8.71 -11.45 -11.19
CA ALA A 347 -9.46 -12.69 -11.35
C ALA A 347 -10.98 -12.47 -11.55
N GLY A 348 -11.49 -11.26 -11.27
CA GLY A 348 -12.92 -10.96 -11.27
C GLY A 348 -13.64 -11.45 -10.01
N TRP A 349 -12.91 -11.69 -8.93
CA TRP A 349 -13.48 -12.04 -7.63
C TRP A 349 -14.05 -10.78 -6.95
N PRO A 350 -15.29 -10.83 -6.42
CA PRO A 350 -15.91 -9.67 -5.79
C PRO A 350 -15.11 -9.23 -4.56
N MET A 351 -14.70 -7.96 -4.57
CA MET A 351 -13.96 -7.31 -3.49
C MET A 351 -14.47 -5.89 -3.35
N ASP A 352 -15.23 -5.66 -2.27
CA ASP A 352 -15.78 -4.37 -1.89
C ASP A 352 -15.23 -4.02 -0.50
N PRO A 353 -14.22 -3.14 -0.42
CA PRO A 353 -13.68 -2.71 0.85
C PRO A 353 -14.77 -2.03 1.71
N LEU A 354 -14.67 -2.20 3.03
CA LEU A 354 -15.63 -1.59 3.95
C LEU A 354 -15.50 -0.05 3.90
N PRO A 355 -16.63 0.68 3.92
CA PRO A 355 -16.59 2.13 4.01
C PRO A 355 -15.95 2.56 5.34
N ASN A 356 -14.87 3.34 5.25
CA ASN A 356 -14.05 3.67 6.41
C ASN A 356 -14.43 5.03 7.05
N LYS A 357 -15.07 5.93 6.30
CA LYS A 357 -15.55 7.24 6.78
C LYS A 357 -17.08 7.33 6.76
N ASN A 358 -17.70 7.27 7.93
CA ASN A 358 -19.15 7.41 8.10
C ASN A 358 -19.55 8.81 8.61
N ARG A 359 -19.20 9.88 7.88
CA ARG A 359 -19.45 11.27 8.31
C ARG A 359 -20.21 12.13 7.29
N THR A 360 -20.79 11.52 6.25
CA THR A 360 -21.51 12.25 5.19
C THR A 360 -22.66 13.11 5.70
N GLU A 361 -23.48 12.57 6.62
CA GLU A 361 -24.58 13.30 7.25
C GLU A 361 -24.09 14.51 8.06
N LEU A 362 -22.94 14.37 8.72
CA LEU A 362 -22.32 15.46 9.46
C LEU A 362 -21.89 16.58 8.51
N TYR A 363 -21.25 16.26 7.39
CA TYR A 363 -20.84 17.26 6.40
C TYR A 363 -22.03 17.96 5.76
N GLN A 364 -23.10 17.22 5.48
CA GLN A 364 -24.33 17.77 4.91
C GLN A 364 -25.04 18.72 5.88
N ARG A 365 -25.11 18.36 7.17
CA ARG A 365 -25.62 19.25 8.22
C ARG A 365 -24.78 20.52 8.32
N LEU A 366 -23.46 20.40 8.42
CA LEU A 366 -22.55 21.54 8.58
C LEU A 366 -22.54 22.48 7.37
N HIS A 367 -22.66 21.94 6.16
CA HIS A 367 -22.81 22.74 4.94
C HIS A 367 -24.11 23.55 4.95
N ARG A 368 -25.21 22.94 5.39
CA ARG A 368 -26.50 23.63 5.56
C ARG A 368 -26.40 24.73 6.61
N ASP A 369 -25.82 24.44 7.77
CA ASP A 369 -25.63 25.39 8.86
C ASP A 369 -24.78 26.59 8.39
N LEU A 370 -23.70 26.32 7.65
CA LEU A 370 -22.85 27.37 7.05
C LEU A 370 -23.63 28.22 6.04
N LYS A 371 -24.44 27.61 5.17
CA LYS A 371 -25.26 28.34 4.20
C LYS A 371 -26.24 29.30 4.90
N ILE A 372 -26.90 28.85 5.97
CA ILE A 372 -27.81 29.70 6.76
C ILE A 372 -27.06 30.91 7.35
N GLN A 373 -25.87 30.69 7.91
CA GLN A 373 -25.06 31.78 8.47
C GLN A 373 -24.66 32.83 7.41
N GLU A 374 -24.34 32.37 6.21
CA GLU A 374 -23.95 33.22 5.09
C GLU A 374 -25.12 34.04 4.56
N GLU A 375 -26.31 33.45 4.49
CA GLU A 375 -27.56 34.13 4.16
C GLU A 375 -27.91 35.22 5.20
N GLU A 376 -27.77 34.93 6.49
CA GLU A 376 -27.97 35.91 7.57
C GLU A 376 -26.98 37.07 7.52
N LEU A 377 -25.70 36.77 7.21
CA LEU A 377 -24.66 37.78 7.07
C LEU A 377 -24.92 38.68 5.86
N ALA A 378 -25.32 38.11 4.72
CA ALA A 378 -25.66 38.85 3.51
C ALA A 378 -26.87 39.77 3.74
N ALA A 379 -27.92 39.27 4.42
CA ALA A 379 -29.10 40.05 4.76
C ALA A 379 -28.75 41.28 5.62
N LYS A 380 -27.87 41.12 6.62
CA LYS A 380 -27.37 42.24 7.45
C LYS A 380 -26.57 43.28 6.65
N GLN A 381 -25.98 42.90 5.52
CA GLN A 381 -25.25 43.78 4.61
C GLN A 381 -26.12 44.35 3.47
N GLY A 382 -27.43 44.07 3.46
CA GLY A 382 -28.33 44.51 2.40
C GLY A 382 -28.06 43.83 1.04
N LYS A 383 -27.40 42.66 1.03
CA LYS A 383 -27.12 41.86 -0.16
C LYS A 383 -28.10 40.70 -0.27
N THR A 384 -28.41 40.27 -1.49
CA THR A 384 -29.28 39.12 -1.76
C THR A 384 -28.53 37.81 -1.48
N ALA A 385 -29.24 36.78 -1.03
CA ALA A 385 -28.70 35.44 -0.78
C ALA A 385 -28.03 34.88 -2.06
N THR A 386 -26.74 34.56 -1.94
CA THR A 386 -25.95 33.90 -2.99
C THR A 386 -25.65 32.47 -2.55
N ASP A 387 -25.59 31.54 -3.51
CA ASP A 387 -25.02 30.22 -3.24
C ASP A 387 -23.58 30.39 -2.71
N ILE A 388 -23.23 29.57 -1.72
CA ILE A 388 -21.90 29.65 -1.11
C ILE A 388 -20.86 28.96 -2.01
N PRO A 389 -19.63 29.49 -2.10
CA PRO A 389 -18.59 28.96 -2.99
C PRO A 389 -18.02 27.60 -2.56
N LEU A 390 -18.52 27.01 -1.47
CA LEU A 390 -18.04 25.75 -0.91
C LEU A 390 -19.16 24.70 -0.98
N ASP A 391 -18.84 23.51 -1.49
CA ASP A 391 -19.78 22.39 -1.50
C ASP A 391 -19.67 21.53 -0.21
N ARG A 392 -20.50 20.48 -0.11
CA ARG A 392 -20.47 19.54 1.02
C ARG A 392 -19.11 18.82 1.19
N ARG A 393 -18.39 18.57 0.08
CA ARG A 393 -17.08 17.91 0.08
C ARG A 393 -15.99 18.88 0.55
N ASP A 394 -16.14 20.17 0.27
CA ASP A 394 -15.25 21.21 0.78
C ASP A 394 -15.38 21.37 2.29
N VAL A 395 -16.61 21.32 2.82
CA VAL A 395 -16.82 21.29 4.28
C VAL A 395 -16.18 20.04 4.90
N GLY A 396 -16.35 18.87 4.29
CA GLY A 396 -15.65 17.64 4.71
C GLY A 396 -14.13 17.80 4.67
N TYR A 397 -13.58 18.43 3.63
CA TYR A 397 -12.15 18.70 3.49
C TYR A 397 -11.61 19.63 4.59
N VAL A 398 -12.34 20.70 4.93
CA VAL A 398 -11.96 21.61 6.03
C VAL A 398 -11.88 20.83 7.34
N ILE A 399 -12.88 20.01 7.64
CA ILE A 399 -12.96 19.25 8.90
C ILE A 399 -11.86 18.20 8.99
N GLU A 400 -11.74 17.36 7.97
CA GLU A 400 -10.87 16.19 8.01
C GLU A 400 -9.41 16.56 7.77
N GLU A 401 -9.14 17.46 6.82
CA GLU A 401 -7.77 17.75 6.36
C GLU A 401 -7.16 18.94 7.07
N ILE A 402 -7.84 20.10 7.04
CA ILE A 402 -7.32 21.34 7.62
C ILE A 402 -7.35 21.24 9.14
N PHE A 403 -8.50 20.87 9.71
CA PHE A 403 -8.71 20.75 11.16
C PHE A 403 -8.55 19.31 11.70
N ARG A 404 -7.89 18.44 10.91
CA ARG A 404 -7.33 17.15 11.34
C ARG A 404 -8.34 16.27 12.11
N GLY A 405 -9.50 16.05 11.50
CA GLY A 405 -10.58 15.21 12.04
C GLY A 405 -11.69 15.98 12.76
N GLY A 406 -11.70 17.32 12.68
CA GLY A 406 -12.71 18.20 13.26
C GLY A 406 -12.35 18.74 14.65
N LYS A 407 -11.06 18.91 14.95
CA LYS A 407 -10.64 19.56 16.20
C LYS A 407 -10.98 21.05 16.14
N SER A 408 -11.58 21.58 17.20
CA SER A 408 -11.81 23.01 17.32
C SER A 408 -10.50 23.79 17.19
N GLY A 409 -10.50 24.84 16.38
CA GLY A 409 -9.38 25.78 16.25
C GLY A 409 -9.01 26.49 17.55
N LEU A 410 -9.91 26.52 18.54
CA LEU A 410 -9.69 27.15 19.84
C LEU A 410 -9.37 26.11 20.92
N SER A 411 -10.33 25.26 21.29
CA SER A 411 -10.18 24.31 22.40
C SER A 411 -9.55 22.98 22.05
N GLN A 412 -9.36 22.66 20.76
CA GLN A 412 -9.04 21.32 20.26
C GLN A 412 -10.07 20.25 20.63
N CYS A 413 -11.22 20.62 21.20
CA CYS A 413 -12.34 19.73 21.48
C CYS A 413 -13.10 19.39 20.20
N MET A 414 -13.71 18.21 20.18
CA MET A 414 -14.47 17.68 19.05
C MET A 414 -15.96 17.49 19.37
N ASP A 415 -16.42 18.00 20.52
CA ASP A 415 -17.81 17.90 20.93
C ASP A 415 -18.67 18.92 20.16
N ARG A 416 -19.76 18.45 19.57
CA ARG A 416 -20.72 19.24 18.79
C ARG A 416 -20.03 20.24 17.85
N ILE A 417 -19.24 19.72 16.91
CA ILE A 417 -18.53 20.56 15.95
C ILE A 417 -19.49 21.38 15.09
N ALA A 418 -19.06 22.60 14.77
CA ALA A 418 -19.70 23.57 13.92
C ALA A 418 -18.64 24.27 13.04
N VAL A 419 -19.07 24.88 11.94
CA VAL A 419 -18.19 25.65 11.04
C VAL A 419 -18.77 27.05 10.84
N CYS A 420 -17.90 28.03 10.73
CA CYS A 420 -18.24 29.42 10.40
C CYS A 420 -17.05 30.13 9.74
N ARG A 421 -17.24 31.36 9.26
CA ARG A 421 -16.11 32.20 8.83
C ARG A 421 -15.16 32.48 9.99
N TRP A 422 -13.85 32.52 9.73
CA TRP A 422 -12.86 32.93 10.73
C TRP A 422 -12.78 34.45 10.85
N LYS A 423 -12.68 35.15 9.71
CA LYS A 423 -12.72 36.61 9.57
C LYS A 423 -13.99 36.98 8.81
N ARG A 424 -14.91 37.70 9.49
CA ARG A 424 -16.25 37.97 8.95
C ARG A 424 -16.25 39.02 7.84
N GLU A 425 -15.24 39.87 7.83
CA GLU A 425 -14.96 40.89 6.82
C GLU A 425 -14.41 40.31 5.51
N GLU A 426 -13.79 39.12 5.56
CA GLU A 426 -13.21 38.44 4.40
C GLU A 426 -14.23 37.48 3.75
N PRO A 427 -14.11 37.20 2.44
CA PRO A 427 -15.00 36.27 1.74
C PRO A 427 -14.84 34.82 2.24
N LEU A 428 -15.89 34.03 2.09
CA LEU A 428 -15.87 32.60 2.42
C LEU A 428 -14.91 31.86 1.47
N SER A 429 -13.97 31.11 2.04
CA SER A 429 -12.98 30.32 1.30
C SER A 429 -12.45 29.19 2.18
N LEU A 430 -11.70 28.24 1.60
CA LEU A 430 -11.06 27.16 2.36
C LEU A 430 -10.09 27.67 3.45
N THR A 431 -9.53 28.85 3.26
CA THR A 431 -8.58 29.51 4.19
C THR A 431 -9.26 30.57 5.07
N ASN A 432 -10.59 30.64 5.05
CA ASN A 432 -11.37 31.52 5.91
C ASN A 432 -12.59 30.80 6.53
N VAL A 433 -12.52 29.49 6.68
CA VAL A 433 -13.51 28.68 7.40
C VAL A 433 -12.82 28.02 8.59
N VAL A 434 -13.38 28.20 9.78
CA VAL A 434 -12.86 27.61 11.01
C VAL A 434 -13.79 26.50 11.51
N VAL A 435 -13.22 25.43 12.06
CA VAL A 435 -13.96 24.44 12.84
C VAL A 435 -13.92 24.84 14.31
N LEU A 436 -15.08 24.91 14.95
CA LEU A 436 -15.26 25.25 16.37
C LEU A 436 -16.25 24.28 17.02
N THR A 437 -16.34 24.26 18.35
CA THR A 437 -17.52 23.71 19.01
C THR A 437 -18.71 24.66 18.82
N GLN A 438 -19.94 24.14 18.88
CA GLN A 438 -21.17 24.95 18.76
C GLN A 438 -21.16 26.18 19.69
N ARG A 439 -20.72 26.01 20.95
CA ARG A 439 -20.64 27.10 21.94
C ARG A 439 -19.59 28.15 21.58
N GLU A 440 -18.45 27.72 21.06
CA GLU A 440 -17.39 28.63 20.61
C GLU A 440 -17.82 29.40 19.37
N MET A 441 -18.48 28.75 18.43
CA MET A 441 -19.03 29.38 17.23
C MET A 441 -20.07 30.44 17.60
N GLU A 442 -21.00 30.16 18.51
CA GLU A 442 -21.98 31.15 18.99
C GLU A 442 -21.31 32.39 19.59
N ARG A 443 -20.27 32.20 20.41
CA ARG A 443 -19.47 33.31 20.95
C ARG A 443 -18.72 34.06 19.86
N HIS A 444 -18.16 33.36 18.88
CA HIS A 444 -17.43 33.95 17.75
C HIS A 444 -18.36 34.80 16.88
N MET A 445 -19.54 34.30 16.56
CA MET A 445 -20.53 34.98 15.73
C MET A 445 -21.19 36.19 16.44
N ALA A 446 -21.14 36.23 17.77
CA ALA A 446 -21.58 37.37 18.57
C ALA A 446 -20.57 38.55 18.57
N LEU A 447 -19.32 38.33 18.13
CA LEU A 447 -18.32 39.40 18.06
C LEU A 447 -18.70 40.44 16.98
N PRO A 448 -18.35 41.73 17.20
CA PRO A 448 -18.44 42.75 16.16
C PRO A 448 -17.63 42.37 14.91
N VAL A 449 -18.08 42.80 13.73
CA VAL A 449 -17.32 42.62 12.48
C VAL A 449 -16.01 43.41 12.57
N GLY A 450 -14.88 42.81 12.20
CA GLY A 450 -13.56 43.41 12.37
C GLY A 450 -13.02 43.42 13.81
N ALA A 451 -13.57 42.58 14.70
CA ALA A 451 -13.02 42.42 16.05
C ALA A 451 -11.59 41.88 16.01
N ASP A 452 -10.73 42.40 16.90
CA ASP A 452 -9.35 41.96 17.06
C ASP A 452 -9.30 40.57 17.71
N LEU A 453 -9.17 39.53 16.88
CA LEU A 453 -9.20 38.13 17.32
C LEU A 453 -8.04 37.77 18.24
N GLU A 454 -6.86 38.42 18.11
CA GLU A 454 -5.73 38.18 19.02
C GLU A 454 -6.05 38.63 20.44
N LYS A 455 -6.78 39.73 20.59
CA LYS A 455 -7.23 40.21 21.91
C LYS A 455 -8.31 39.31 22.53
N VAL A 456 -9.16 38.69 21.70
CA VAL A 456 -10.27 37.86 22.18
C VAL A 456 -9.83 36.45 22.54
N TYR A 457 -9.02 35.81 21.70
CA TYR A 457 -8.65 34.40 21.85
C TYR A 457 -7.19 34.17 22.27
N GLY A 458 -6.38 35.22 22.25
CA GLY A 458 -4.94 35.12 22.49
C GLY A 458 -4.15 34.77 21.22
N LYS A 459 -2.87 35.17 21.22
CA LYS A 459 -1.98 35.00 20.07
C LYS A 459 -1.76 33.54 19.67
N GLU A 460 -1.72 32.64 20.63
CA GLU A 460 -1.45 31.22 20.37
C GLU A 460 -2.57 30.56 19.56
N ALA A 461 -3.83 30.79 19.94
CA ALA A 461 -4.99 30.24 19.24
C ALA A 461 -5.13 30.80 17.82
N VAL A 462 -4.93 32.12 17.66
CA VAL A 462 -4.96 32.76 16.34
C VAL A 462 -3.81 32.24 15.46
N ALA A 463 -2.60 32.16 16.01
CA ALA A 463 -1.44 31.63 15.28
C ALA A 463 -1.62 30.17 14.86
N PHE A 464 -2.31 29.36 15.66
CA PHE A 464 -2.67 27.99 15.31
C PHE A 464 -3.60 27.96 14.10
N VAL A 465 -4.75 28.65 14.15
CA VAL A 465 -5.74 28.66 13.05
C VAL A 465 -5.15 29.25 11.77
N GLU A 466 -4.51 30.41 11.85
CA GLU A 466 -3.85 31.04 10.69
C GLU A 466 -2.66 30.23 10.18
N GLY A 467 -2.01 29.45 11.06
CA GLY A 467 -0.97 28.49 10.67
C GLY A 467 -1.51 27.40 9.76
N LEU A 468 -2.70 26.85 10.07
CA LEU A 468 -3.38 25.87 9.20
C LEU A 468 -3.75 26.48 7.85
N PHE A 469 -4.20 27.73 7.83
CA PHE A 469 -4.53 28.43 6.58
C PHE A 469 -3.29 28.71 5.73
N ARG A 470 -2.18 29.14 6.34
CA ARG A 470 -0.90 29.29 5.63
C ARG A 470 -0.41 27.97 5.05
N GLU A 471 -0.56 26.86 5.77
CA GLU A 471 -0.22 25.52 5.27
C GLU A 471 -1.07 25.16 4.03
N GLU A 472 -2.37 25.44 4.06
CA GLU A 472 -3.27 25.24 2.92
C GLU A 472 -2.92 26.14 1.73
N GLU A 473 -2.58 27.40 1.95
CA GLU A 473 -2.13 28.30 0.89
C GLU A 473 -0.84 27.83 0.22
N GLN A 474 0.12 27.34 1.01
CA GLN A 474 1.38 26.80 0.47
C GLN A 474 1.10 25.61 -0.45
N ILE A 475 0.21 24.70 -0.05
CA ILE A 475 -0.19 23.56 -0.88
C ILE A 475 -0.88 24.05 -2.16
N CYS A 476 -1.67 25.12 -2.11
CA CYS A 476 -2.28 25.71 -3.30
C CYS A 476 -1.27 26.35 -4.28
N ARG A 477 -0.10 26.77 -3.79
CA ARG A 477 0.94 27.44 -4.62
C ARG A 477 1.89 26.46 -5.32
N LEU A 478 1.94 25.19 -4.91
CA LEU A 478 2.82 24.14 -5.48
C LEU A 478 2.31 23.60 -6.84
N ARG A 479 1.82 24.47 -7.72
CA ARG A 479 1.42 24.11 -9.09
C ARG A 479 2.59 23.97 -10.03
#